data_AF-A0A7X8PNY0-F1
#
_entry.id   AF-A0A7X8PNY0-F1
#
_cell.length_a   1.000
_cell.length_b   1.000
_cell.length_c   1.000
_cell.angle_alpha   90.00
_cell.angle_beta   90.00
_cell.angle_gamma   90.00
#
_symmetry.space_group_name_H-M   'P 1'
#
loop_
_entity.id
_entity.type
_entity.pdbx_description
1 polymer ?
#
loop_
_entity_poly.entity_id
_entity_poly.type
_entity_poly.pdbx_seq_one_letter_code
_entity_poly.pdbx_strand_id
1 'polypeptide(L)'
;VGFNDGVDGNYLILNKHHNLLSFTKAKEPQGILLKNANGIVRKWQKNGNKVDFEIKSYIPLKFSVYAKNNCQLVTTDEFKDSKEGAVQVFTTENVGLFKGTLICN
;
A
#
# COMPACT_ATOMS: atom_id res chain seq x y z
N VAL A 1 -23.14 2.52 -15.27
CA VAL A 1 -22.19 2.10 -14.23
C VAL A 1 -22.50 0.66 -13.88
N GLY A 2 -21.63 -0.25 -14.27
CA GLY A 2 -21.72 -1.67 -13.87
C GLY A 2 -20.61 -1.96 -12.87
N PHE A 3 -20.92 -2.78 -11.87
CA PHE A 3 -19.95 -3.36 -10.97
C PHE A 3 -19.71 -4.79 -11.44
N ASN A 4 -18.46 -5.15 -11.71
CA ASN A 4 -18.13 -6.49 -12.18
C ASN A 4 -17.08 -7.09 -11.25
N ASP A 5 -17.39 -8.27 -10.72
CA ASP A 5 -16.49 -9.07 -9.91
C ASP A 5 -15.69 -9.97 -10.85
N GLY A 6 -14.46 -9.56 -11.16
CA GLY A 6 -13.52 -10.36 -11.93
C GLY A 6 -12.62 -11.18 -11.01
N VAL A 7 -11.97 -12.21 -11.56
CA VAL A 7 -11.03 -13.08 -10.84
C VAL A 7 -9.89 -12.28 -10.18
N ASP A 8 -9.57 -11.10 -10.73
CA ASP A 8 -8.49 -10.22 -10.29
C ASP A 8 -8.97 -8.99 -9.47
N GLY A 9 -10.26 -8.90 -9.15
CA GLY A 9 -10.83 -7.86 -8.30
C GLY A 9 -12.05 -7.15 -8.88
N ASN A 10 -12.35 -5.98 -8.31
CA ASN A 10 -13.57 -5.23 -8.61
C ASN A 10 -13.30 -4.12 -9.61
N TYR A 11 -14.06 -4.10 -10.70
CA TYR A 11 -13.93 -3.11 -11.76
C TYR A 11 -15.16 -2.21 -11.84
N LEU A 12 -14.92 -0.91 -11.99
CA LEU A 12 -15.97 0.09 -12.22
C LEU A 12 -15.94 0.51 -13.69
N ILE A 13 -16.99 0.17 -14.44
CA ILE A 13 -17.10 0.53 -15.86
C ILE A 13 -18.01 1.76 -16.02
N LEU A 14 -17.42 2.85 -16.54
CA LEU A 14 -18.08 4.11 -16.83
C LEU A 14 -18.33 4.25 -18.34
N ASN A 15 -19.54 3.95 -18.78
CA ASN A 15 -19.89 3.80 -20.20
C ASN A 15 -20.77 4.93 -20.76
N LYS A 16 -20.89 6.07 -20.05
CA LYS A 16 -21.64 7.25 -20.51
C LYS A 16 -20.73 8.47 -20.66
N HIS A 17 -21.13 9.44 -21.47
CA HIS A 17 -20.36 10.69 -21.68
C HIS A 17 -20.25 11.53 -20.40
N HIS A 18 -21.30 11.57 -19.58
CA HIS A 18 -21.29 12.20 -18.26
C HIS A 18 -21.66 11.17 -17.19
N ASN A 19 -20.70 10.78 -16.34
CA ASN A 19 -20.95 9.96 -15.16
C ASN A 19 -20.67 10.80 -13.92
N LEU A 20 -21.65 10.88 -13.01
CA LEU A 20 -21.42 11.39 -11.67
C LEU A 20 -21.11 10.22 -10.75
N LEU A 21 -19.93 10.22 -10.17
CA LEU A 21 -19.52 9.27 -9.14
C LEU A 21 -19.50 9.98 -7.79
N SER A 22 -20.33 9.50 -6.88
CA SER A 22 -20.30 9.91 -5.49
C SER A 22 -19.78 8.75 -4.66
N PHE A 23 -18.58 8.91 -4.10
CA PHE A 23 -18.03 7.98 -3.14
C PHE A 23 -18.39 8.48 -1.75
N THR A 24 -19.04 7.64 -0.95
CA THR A 24 -19.17 7.91 0.49
C THR A 24 -17.78 7.73 1.11
N LYS A 25 -17.36 8.68 1.95
CA LYS A 25 -16.07 8.64 2.64
C LYS A 25 -15.92 7.28 3.32
N ALA A 26 -14.95 6.49 2.86
CA ALA A 26 -14.71 5.17 3.41
C ALA A 26 -14.46 5.30 4.92
N LYS A 27 -14.99 4.35 5.69
CA LYS A 27 -14.62 4.17 7.10
C LYS A 27 -13.10 4.21 7.22
N GLU A 28 -12.59 4.83 8.29
CA GLU A 28 -11.16 4.79 8.63
C GLU A 28 -10.66 3.35 8.45
N PRO A 29 -9.61 3.15 7.64
CA PRO A 29 -9.24 1.82 7.20
C PRO A 29 -8.91 0.91 8.38
N GLN A 30 -9.64 -0.20 8.49
CA GLN A 30 -9.40 -1.18 9.53
C GLN A 30 -8.21 -2.07 9.13
N GLY A 31 -7.01 -1.64 9.53
CA GLY A 31 -5.78 -2.42 9.42
C GLY A 31 -4.69 -1.76 8.59
N ILE A 32 -3.72 -2.57 8.17
CA ILE A 32 -2.53 -2.10 7.45
C ILE A 32 -2.88 -1.90 5.98
N LEU A 33 -2.70 -0.68 5.46
CA LEU A 33 -2.90 -0.36 4.04
C LEU A 33 -1.70 0.40 3.48
N LEU A 34 -1.38 0.15 2.22
CA LEU A 34 -0.45 1.00 1.49
C LEU A 34 -1.11 2.36 1.23
N LYS A 35 -0.50 3.43 1.73
CA LYS A 35 -0.93 4.81 1.48
C LYS A 35 -0.32 5.36 0.20
N ASN A 36 0.99 5.20 0.04
CA ASN A 36 1.73 5.69 -1.13
C ASN A 36 3.01 4.88 -1.30
N ALA A 37 3.50 4.76 -2.53
CA ALA A 37 4.84 4.27 -2.85
C ALA A 37 5.33 5.01 -4.10
N ASN A 38 6.56 5.51 -4.07
CA ASN A 38 7.19 6.12 -5.26
C ASN A 38 7.86 5.08 -6.19
N GLY A 39 7.36 3.83 -6.18
CA GLY A 39 7.86 2.71 -6.96
C GLY A 39 6.72 1.82 -7.47
N ILE A 40 7.05 0.87 -8.34
CA ILE A 40 6.10 -0.08 -8.92
C ILE A 40 5.85 -1.21 -7.91
N VAL A 41 4.66 -1.21 -7.31
CA VAL A 41 4.21 -2.28 -6.40
C VAL A 41 3.93 -3.53 -7.21
N ARG A 42 4.74 -4.57 -7.03
CA ARG A 42 4.57 -5.89 -7.67
C ARG A 42 3.80 -6.86 -6.79
N LYS A 43 3.96 -6.76 -5.47
CA LYS A 43 3.24 -7.59 -4.49
C LYS A 43 2.84 -6.74 -3.30
N TRP A 44 1.61 -6.93 -2.84
CA TRP A 44 1.11 -6.40 -1.57
C TRP A 44 0.07 -7.38 -1.01
N GLN A 45 0.52 -8.33 -0.20
CA GLN A 45 -0.32 -9.42 0.29
C GLN A 45 -0.44 -9.35 1.81
N LYS A 46 -1.67 -9.13 2.30
CA LYS A 46 -1.97 -9.08 3.73
C LYS A 46 -2.34 -10.46 4.25
N ASN A 47 -1.65 -10.90 5.30
CA ASN A 47 -1.89 -12.15 6.03
C ASN A 47 -2.00 -11.83 7.53
N GLY A 48 -3.22 -11.52 8.00
CA GLY A 48 -3.47 -11.10 9.38
C GLY A 48 -2.80 -9.75 9.72
N ASN A 49 -1.87 -9.77 10.67
CA ASN A 49 -1.06 -8.62 11.08
C ASN A 49 0.23 -8.45 10.24
N LYS A 50 0.42 -9.29 9.23
CA LYS A 50 1.58 -9.25 8.34
C LYS A 50 1.20 -8.74 6.95
N VAL A 51 2.12 -8.05 6.30
CA VAL A 51 2.02 -7.68 4.88
C VAL A 51 3.32 -8.02 4.18
N ASP A 52 3.28 -8.98 3.27
CA ASP A 52 4.39 -9.31 2.39
C ASP A 52 4.33 -8.39 1.16
N PHE A 53 5.44 -7.70 0.87
CA PHE A 53 5.52 -6.76 -0.24
C PHE A 53 6.70 -7.02 -1.17
N GLU A 54 6.53 -6.58 -2.42
CA GLU A 54 7.59 -6.46 -3.41
C GLU A 54 7.38 -5.15 -4.16
N ILE A 55 8.36 -4.24 -4.11
CA ILE A 55 8.30 -2.93 -4.78
C ILE A 55 9.57 -2.73 -5.59
N LYS A 56 9.41 -2.46 -6.89
CA LYS A 56 10.53 -2.11 -7.77
C LYS A 56 10.61 -0.59 -7.90
N SER A 57 11.73 0.01 -7.53
CA SER A 57 11.98 1.44 -7.69
C SER A 57 13.23 1.70 -8.51
N TYR A 58 13.17 2.70 -9.38
CA TYR A 58 14.32 3.20 -10.16
C TYR A 58 14.97 4.44 -9.52
N ILE A 59 14.42 4.91 -8.40
CA ILE A 59 14.89 6.01 -7.56
C ILE A 59 14.89 5.57 -6.08
N PRO A 60 15.51 6.31 -5.14
CA PRO A 60 15.43 6.00 -3.71
C PRO A 60 13.98 5.74 -3.27
N LEU A 61 13.73 4.53 -2.75
CA LEU A 61 12.37 4.10 -2.44
C LEU A 61 11.87 4.81 -1.17
N LYS A 62 10.67 5.38 -1.28
CA LYS A 62 9.85 5.91 -0.20
C LYS A 62 8.45 5.34 -0.34
N PHE A 63 7.98 4.64 0.68
CA PHE A 63 6.59 4.21 0.77
C PHE A 63 6.03 4.53 2.15
N SER A 64 4.72 4.70 2.21
CA SER A 64 4.00 4.99 3.44
C SER A 64 2.81 4.06 3.59
N VAL A 65 2.55 3.68 4.84
CA VAL A 65 1.47 2.78 5.21
C VAL A 65 0.59 3.44 6.24
N TYR A 66 -0.71 3.24 6.09
CA TYR A 66 -1.64 3.46 7.19
C TYR A 66 -1.61 2.25 8.12
N ALA A 67 -1.33 2.49 9.39
CA ALA A 67 -1.36 1.48 10.42
C ALA A 67 -1.78 2.12 11.76
N LYS A 68 -2.71 1.46 12.46
CA LYS A 68 -3.14 1.89 13.80
C LYS A 68 -1.98 1.85 14.80
N ASN A 69 -1.15 0.81 14.70
CA ASN A 69 0.00 0.58 15.57
C ASN A 69 1.31 0.64 14.77
N ASN A 70 2.46 0.59 15.45
CA ASN A 70 3.76 0.55 14.76
C ASN A 70 3.91 -0.76 13.99
N CYS A 71 4.41 -0.65 12.77
CA CYS A 71 4.84 -1.76 11.95
C CYS A 71 6.36 -1.92 12.09
N GLN A 72 6.79 -3.14 12.38
CA GLN A 72 8.17 -3.56 12.22
C GLN A 72 8.37 -4.01 10.77
N LEU A 73 9.42 -3.49 10.13
CA LEU A 73 9.83 -3.91 8.80
C LEU A 73 10.91 -5.01 8.91
N VAL A 74 10.65 -6.17 8.31
CA VAL A 74 11.58 -7.29 8.20
C VAL A 74 12.00 -7.42 6.73
N THR A 75 13.24 -7.07 6.44
CA THR A 75 13.84 -7.10 5.10
C THR A 75 15.36 -7.20 5.20
N THR A 76 16.02 -7.59 4.12
CA THR A 76 17.48 -7.60 4.00
C THR A 76 18.06 -6.23 3.66
N ASP A 77 17.22 -5.32 3.15
CA ASP A 77 17.64 -3.98 2.74
C ASP A 77 17.61 -3.01 3.93
N GLU A 78 18.47 -1.99 3.91
CA GLU A 78 18.46 -0.97 4.96
C GLU A 78 17.36 0.06 4.70
N PHE A 79 16.51 0.27 5.71
CA PHE A 79 15.46 1.27 5.72
C PHE A 79 15.55 2.16 6.96
N LYS A 80 15.30 3.44 6.76
CA LYS A 80 14.95 4.39 7.82
C LYS A 80 13.43 4.47 7.88
N ASP A 81 12.86 4.48 9.08
CA ASP A 81 11.43 4.65 9.28
C ASP A 81 11.10 5.85 10.17
N SER A 82 9.93 6.43 9.94
CA SER A 82 9.36 7.50 10.77
C SER A 82 7.85 7.34 10.85
N LYS A 83 7.24 7.86 11.93
CA LYS A 83 5.79 7.78 12.13
C LYS A 83 5.20 9.15 12.42
N GLU A 84 4.11 9.46 11.72
CA GLU A 84 3.31 10.66 11.91
C GLU A 84 1.83 10.26 12.02
N GLY A 85 1.31 10.29 13.24
CA GLY A 85 -0.05 9.83 13.53
C GLY A 85 -0.26 8.36 13.17
N ALA A 86 -1.25 8.07 12.31
CA ALA A 86 -1.55 6.71 11.83
C ALA A 86 -0.75 6.31 10.57
N VAL A 87 0.23 7.13 10.16
CA VAL A 87 1.03 6.87 8.95
C VAL A 87 2.46 6.58 9.36
N GLN A 88 2.98 5.44 8.93
CA GLN A 88 4.41 5.12 9.03
C GLN A 88 5.03 5.20 7.64
N VAL A 89 6.19 5.83 7.56
CA VAL A 89 6.92 6.08 6.32
C VAL A 89 8.22 5.30 6.38
N PHE A 90 8.51 4.55 5.33
CA PHE A 90 9.75 3.81 5.17
C PHE A 90 10.51 4.38 3.97
N THR A 91 11.79 4.63 4.17
CA THR A 91 12.69 5.22 3.17
C THR A 91 14.00 4.46 3.10
N THR A 92 14.49 4.23 1.89
CA THR A 92 15.83 3.70 1.63
C THR A 92 16.51 4.54 0.56
N GLU A 93 17.82 4.69 0.66
CA GLU A 93 18.64 5.44 -0.30
C GLU A 93 18.98 4.58 -1.53
N ASN A 94 18.72 3.27 -1.46
CA ASN A 94 18.99 2.32 -2.52
C ASN A 94 17.94 2.38 -3.63
N VAL A 95 18.32 1.85 -4.80
CA VAL A 95 17.42 1.62 -5.96
C VAL A 95 17.39 0.12 -6.28
N GLY A 96 16.30 -0.36 -6.85
CA GLY A 96 16.18 -1.77 -7.23
C GLY A 96 14.85 -2.41 -6.83
N LEU A 97 14.92 -3.70 -6.53
CA LEU A 97 13.78 -4.52 -6.14
C LEU A 97 13.81 -4.78 -4.65
N PHE A 98 12.85 -4.22 -3.92
CA PHE A 98 12.75 -4.33 -2.47
C PHE A 98 11.70 -5.37 -2.11
N LYS A 99 12.06 -6.27 -1.20
CA LYS A 99 11.17 -7.33 -0.69
C LYS A 99 11.21 -7.34 0.82
N GLY A 100 10.07 -7.55 1.43
CA GLY A 100 10.02 -7.66 2.88
C GLY A 100 8.64 -7.97 3.40
N THR A 101 8.58 -8.05 4.72
CA THR A 101 7.35 -8.27 5.47
C THR A 101 7.20 -7.17 6.50
N LEU A 102 6.06 -6.48 6.49
CA LEU A 102 5.64 -5.60 7.58
C LEU A 102 4.88 -6.44 8.62
N ILE A 103 5.19 -6.26 9.90
CA ILE A 103 4.50 -6.90 11.03
C ILE A 103 3.99 -5.80 11.94
N CYS A 104 2.67 -5.60 12.05
CA CYS A 104 2.10 -4.50 12.82
C CYS A 104 1.22 -5.04 13.96
N ASN A 105 1.66 -4.84 15.20
CA ASN A 105 1.02 -5.36 16.42
C ASN A 105 0.28 -4.27 17.18
#